data_AF-A0A946DBL1-F1
#
_entry.id   AF-A0A946DBL1-F1
#
_cell.length_a   1.000
_cell.length_b   1.000
_cell.length_c   1.000
_cell.angle_alpha   90.00
_cell.angle_beta   90.00
_cell.angle_gamma   90.00
#
_symmetry.space_group_name_H-M   'P 1'
#
loop_
_entity.id
_entity.type
_entity.pdbx_description
1 polymer ?
#
loop_
_entity_poly.entity_id
_entity_poly.type
_entity_poly.pdbx_seq_one_letter_code
_entity_poly.pdbx_strand_id
1 'polypeptide(L)'
;MTYETSVLINKIKNSLINNYHQFPLDFENQLPESSLDELVNLAGDKESEWLTSLETLHQFINGVTKLDCFTYRAVNQVGDKLVYWNALLQSFDDFRQTGTVIYQTDTPYPTADMIIAWCNRQVS
;
A
#
# COMPACT_ATOMS: atom_id res chain seq x y z
N MET A 1 -17.16 13.27 -13.68
CA MET A 1 -16.15 13.68 -12.68
C MET A 1 -16.43 13.17 -11.26
N THR A 2 -17.66 13.20 -10.72
CA THR A 2 -17.92 12.78 -9.32
C THR A 2 -17.81 11.26 -9.07
N TYR A 3 -18.10 10.42 -10.06
CA TYR A 3 -17.99 8.96 -9.99
C TYR A 3 -16.53 8.46 -10.16
N GLU A 4 -15.65 9.27 -10.75
CA GLU A 4 -14.32 8.81 -11.14
C GLU A 4 -13.40 8.71 -9.92
N THR A 5 -13.33 9.72 -9.07
CA THR A 5 -12.44 9.72 -7.89
C THR A 5 -12.72 8.57 -6.91
N SER A 6 -13.99 8.29 -6.58
CA SER A 6 -14.34 7.20 -5.67
C SER A 6 -14.01 5.82 -6.26
N VAL A 7 -14.22 5.64 -7.57
CA VAL A 7 -13.80 4.44 -8.30
C VAL A 7 -12.28 4.27 -8.25
N LEU A 8 -11.52 5.36 -8.40
CA LEU A 8 -10.05 5.34 -8.34
C LEU A 8 -9.53 4.96 -6.94
N ILE A 9 -10.08 5.56 -5.89
CA ILE A 9 -9.74 5.21 -4.50
C ILE A 9 -10.03 3.74 -4.22
N ASN A 10 -11.21 3.26 -4.62
CA ASN A 10 -11.57 1.85 -4.45
C ASN A 10 -10.66 0.91 -5.24
N LYS A 11 -10.22 1.30 -6.46
CA LYS A 11 -9.27 0.51 -7.25
C LYS A 11 -7.91 0.43 -6.56
N ILE A 12 -7.40 1.53 -5.99
CA ILE A 12 -6.15 1.54 -5.22
C ILE A 12 -6.29 0.67 -3.96
N LYS A 13 -7.37 0.87 -3.19
CA LYS A 13 -7.67 0.12 -1.97
C LYS A 13 -7.70 -1.38 -2.24
N ASN A 14 -8.47 -1.83 -3.24
CA ASN A 14 -8.57 -3.25 -3.58
C ASN A 14 -7.24 -3.83 -4.05
N SER A 15 -6.47 -3.10 -4.87
CA SER A 15 -5.14 -3.54 -5.30
C SER A 15 -4.16 -3.68 -4.12
N LEU A 16 -4.21 -2.76 -3.15
CA LEU A 16 -3.41 -2.87 -1.94
C LEU A 16 -3.88 -4.07 -1.11
N ILE A 17 -5.17 -4.14 -0.74
CA ILE A 17 -5.74 -5.22 0.08
C ILE A 17 -5.35 -6.62 -0.46
N ASN A 18 -5.47 -6.84 -1.77
CA ASN A 18 -5.10 -8.11 -2.40
C ASN A 18 -3.62 -8.47 -2.21
N ASN A 19 -2.72 -7.49 -2.25
CA ASN A 19 -1.29 -7.71 -2.02
C ASN A 19 -0.95 -7.80 -0.53
N TYR A 20 -1.87 -7.38 0.34
CA TYR A 20 -1.56 -7.06 1.72
C TYR A 20 -2.06 -8.03 2.79
N HIS A 21 -3.01 -8.91 2.47
CA HIS A 21 -3.40 -9.98 3.39
C HIS A 21 -2.26 -10.94 3.74
N GLN A 22 -1.12 -10.82 3.08
CA GLN A 22 0.00 -11.75 3.16
C GLN A 22 1.26 -11.10 3.73
N PHE A 23 1.24 -9.85 4.19
CA PHE A 23 2.44 -9.22 4.77
C PHE A 23 2.96 -9.99 5.98
N PRO A 24 4.28 -9.97 6.22
CA PRO A 24 4.84 -10.48 7.47
C PRO A 24 4.60 -9.47 8.60
N LEU A 25 3.34 -9.29 8.98
CA LEU A 25 2.93 -8.41 10.07
C LEU A 25 3.10 -9.13 11.40
N ASP A 26 3.44 -8.37 12.44
CA ASP A 26 3.54 -8.89 13.80
C ASP A 26 2.17 -8.87 14.50
N PHE A 27 1.26 -7.96 14.08
CA PHE A 27 -0.05 -7.75 14.70
C PHE A 27 -1.16 -7.44 13.68
N GLU A 28 -2.40 -7.86 13.97
CA GLU A 28 -3.57 -7.65 13.08
C GLU A 28 -3.91 -6.16 12.87
N ASN A 29 -3.63 -5.29 13.84
CA ASN A 29 -3.86 -3.85 13.70
C ASN A 29 -2.92 -3.16 12.71
N GLN A 30 -1.92 -3.88 12.19
CA GLN A 30 -1.02 -3.42 11.13
C GLN A 30 -1.56 -3.79 9.74
N LEU A 31 -2.70 -4.48 9.68
CA LEU A 31 -3.40 -4.74 8.42
C LEU A 31 -3.79 -3.41 7.80
N PRO A 32 -3.49 -3.22 6.51
CA PRO A 32 -3.77 -1.95 5.86
C PRO A 32 -5.27 -1.74 5.66
N GLU A 33 -6.13 -2.76 5.81
CA GLU A 33 -7.58 -2.57 5.67
C GLU A 33 -8.05 -1.55 6.71
N SER A 34 -7.65 -1.72 7.97
CA SER A 34 -7.94 -0.77 9.05
C SER A 34 -7.29 0.59 8.80
N SER A 35 -6.01 0.63 8.41
CA SER A 35 -5.32 1.90 8.15
C SER A 35 -5.83 2.63 6.90
N LEU A 36 -6.24 1.91 5.85
CA LEU A 36 -6.81 2.47 4.64
C LEU A 36 -8.24 2.96 4.90
N ASP A 37 -9.02 2.24 5.69
CA ASP A 37 -10.34 2.69 6.12
C ASP A 37 -10.22 3.92 7.03
N GLU A 38 -9.22 3.98 7.91
CA GLU A 38 -8.88 5.19 8.66
C GLU A 38 -8.47 6.34 7.73
N LEU A 39 -7.67 6.11 6.68
CA LEU A 39 -7.33 7.15 5.71
C LEU A 39 -8.56 7.64 4.94
N VAL A 40 -9.49 6.74 4.61
CA VAL A 40 -10.76 7.10 3.98
C VAL A 40 -11.65 7.89 4.95
N ASN A 41 -11.72 7.49 6.22
CA ASN A 41 -12.49 8.16 7.26
C ASN A 41 -11.88 9.53 7.66
N LEU A 42 -10.56 9.63 7.76
CA LEU A 42 -9.84 10.88 8.03
C LEU A 42 -9.96 11.86 6.87
N ALA A 43 -9.97 11.33 5.66
CA ALA A 43 -10.28 12.14 4.50
C ALA A 43 -11.79 12.47 4.43
N GLY A 44 -12.65 11.78 5.21
CA GLY A 44 -14.09 11.81 5.08
C GLY A 44 -14.93 11.74 6.34
N ASP A 45 -15.27 12.90 6.88
CA ASP A 45 -16.36 13.03 7.87
C ASP A 45 -17.71 13.46 7.23
N LYS A 46 -17.86 13.40 5.89
CA LYS A 46 -19.13 13.69 5.17
C LYS A 46 -19.30 12.87 3.88
N GLU A 47 -19.86 11.68 3.98
CA GLU A 47 -19.97 10.62 2.96
C GLU A 47 -20.41 10.92 1.50
N SER A 48 -20.73 12.14 1.04
CA SER A 48 -21.23 12.31 -0.35
C SER A 48 -20.55 13.36 -1.23
N GLU A 49 -19.92 14.40 -0.68
CA GLU A 49 -19.42 15.51 -1.50
C GLU A 49 -17.90 15.51 -1.73
N TRP A 50 -17.09 15.01 -0.78
CA TRP A 50 -15.62 15.11 -0.87
C TRP A 50 -14.95 13.96 -1.64
N LEU A 51 -15.56 12.77 -1.75
CA LEU A 51 -15.07 11.65 -2.58
C LEU A 51 -15.06 11.96 -4.10
N THR A 52 -15.36 13.20 -4.47
CA THR A 52 -15.50 13.67 -5.84
C THR A 52 -14.39 14.62 -6.29
N SER A 53 -13.49 15.05 -5.38
CA SER A 53 -12.46 16.05 -5.69
C SER A 53 -11.09 15.44 -6.00
N LEU A 54 -10.31 16.07 -6.88
CA LEU A 54 -8.93 15.68 -7.17
C LEU A 54 -8.01 15.85 -5.95
N GLU A 55 -8.30 16.85 -5.10
CA GLU A 55 -7.57 17.09 -3.86
C GLU A 55 -7.67 15.91 -2.90
N THR A 56 -8.87 15.32 -2.80
CA THR A 56 -9.12 14.11 -2.02
C THR A 56 -8.27 12.94 -2.49
N LEU A 57 -8.18 12.72 -3.80
CA LEU A 57 -7.35 11.66 -4.36
C LEU A 57 -5.88 11.87 -3.98
N HIS A 58 -5.39 13.11 -4.05
CA HIS A 58 -4.02 13.43 -3.65
C HIS A 58 -3.77 13.21 -2.16
N GLN A 59 -4.71 13.60 -1.29
CA GLN A 59 -4.61 13.37 0.16
C GLN A 59 -4.60 11.88 0.48
N PHE A 60 -5.48 11.10 -0.15
CA PHE A 60 -5.51 9.65 -0.01
C PHE A 60 -4.19 9.01 -0.47
N ILE A 61 -3.69 9.33 -1.68
CA ILE A 61 -2.42 8.81 -2.19
C ILE A 61 -1.26 9.18 -1.25
N ASN A 62 -1.21 10.41 -0.75
CA ASN A 62 -0.21 10.84 0.23
C ASN A 62 -0.31 10.04 1.54
N GLY A 63 -1.53 9.75 2.00
CA GLY A 63 -1.78 8.86 3.15
C GLY A 63 -1.25 7.45 2.91
N VAL A 64 -1.50 6.88 1.72
CA VAL A 64 -1.00 5.55 1.35
C VAL A 64 0.53 5.49 1.47
N THR A 65 1.27 6.54 1.09
CA THR A 65 2.74 6.55 1.20
C THR A 65 3.29 6.39 2.62
N LYS A 66 2.44 6.59 3.63
CA LYS A 66 2.79 6.57 5.06
C LYS A 66 2.35 5.32 5.80
N LEU A 67 1.77 4.35 5.10
CA LEU A 67 1.33 3.12 5.75
C LEU A 67 2.54 2.33 6.28
N ASP A 68 2.46 1.91 7.55
CA ASP A 68 3.56 1.25 8.28
C ASP A 68 3.99 -0.06 7.64
N CYS A 69 3.07 -0.77 6.99
CA CYS A 69 3.37 -1.92 6.15
C CYS A 69 4.57 -1.73 5.20
N PHE A 70 4.80 -0.53 4.65
CA PHE A 70 5.92 -0.26 3.74
C PHE A 70 7.26 -0.15 4.48
N THR A 71 7.27 -0.17 5.81
CA THR A 71 8.49 -0.28 6.64
C THR A 71 8.96 -1.73 6.79
N TYR A 72 8.10 -2.70 6.49
CA TYR A 72 8.46 -4.11 6.47
C TYR A 72 9.31 -4.44 5.24
N ARG A 73 10.33 -5.27 5.46
CA ARG A 73 11.23 -5.76 4.44
C ARG A 73 11.24 -7.25 4.48
N ALA A 74 11.37 -7.81 3.29
CA ALA A 74 11.80 -9.18 3.14
C ALA A 74 12.88 -9.25 2.07
N VAL A 75 13.90 -10.05 2.35
CA VAL A 75 15.05 -10.24 1.47
C VAL A 75 15.34 -11.73 1.34
N ASN A 76 15.65 -12.13 0.12
CA ASN A 76 16.14 -13.46 -0.21
C ASN A 76 17.51 -13.35 -0.87
N GLN A 77 18.34 -14.36 -0.65
CA GLN A 77 19.59 -14.52 -1.39
C GLN A 77 19.39 -15.53 -2.52
N VAL A 78 19.56 -15.07 -3.76
CA VAL A 78 19.44 -15.89 -4.97
C VAL A 78 20.80 -15.89 -5.67
N GLY A 79 21.60 -16.92 -5.40
CA GLY A 79 23.02 -16.96 -5.76
C GLY A 79 23.81 -15.86 -5.05
N ASP A 80 24.49 -15.02 -5.82
CA ASP A 80 25.29 -13.90 -5.28
C ASP A 80 24.52 -12.59 -5.16
N LYS A 81 23.18 -12.60 -5.33
CA LYS A 81 22.35 -11.41 -5.33
C LYS A 81 21.33 -11.42 -4.21
N LEU A 82 21.14 -10.26 -3.60
CA LEU A 82 20.01 -9.99 -2.72
C LEU A 82 18.82 -9.51 -3.54
N VAL A 83 17.68 -10.15 -3.34
CA VAL A 83 16.40 -9.79 -3.96
C VAL A 83 15.47 -9.30 -2.85
N TYR A 84 14.92 -8.11 -3.02
CA TYR A 84 14.01 -7.49 -2.07
C TYR A 84 12.58 -7.66 -2.53
N TRP A 85 11.72 -7.99 -1.58
CA TRP A 85 10.29 -8.02 -1.80
C TRP A 85 9.74 -6.62 -2.10
N ASN A 86 8.87 -6.54 -3.09
CA ASN A 86 8.16 -5.33 -3.45
C ASN A 86 6.65 -5.57 -3.31
N ALA A 87 6.10 -5.02 -2.22
CA ALA A 87 4.69 -5.04 -1.85
C ALA A 87 3.71 -4.56 -2.93
N LEU A 88 4.16 -3.71 -3.87
CA LEU A 88 3.29 -3.17 -4.91
C LEU A 88 3.23 -4.07 -6.15
N LEU A 89 4.15 -5.02 -6.29
CA LEU A 89 4.32 -5.83 -7.51
C LEU A 89 4.00 -7.30 -7.32
N GLN A 90 4.17 -7.84 -6.12
CA GLN A 90 3.94 -9.24 -5.86
C GLN A 90 3.53 -9.49 -4.41
N SER A 91 2.82 -10.60 -4.22
CA SER A 91 2.40 -11.07 -2.92
C SER A 91 3.61 -11.52 -2.08
N PHE A 92 3.47 -11.48 -0.75
CA PHE A 92 4.56 -11.95 0.11
C PHE A 92 4.71 -13.47 0.06
N ASP A 93 3.61 -14.21 -0.02
CA ASP A 93 3.64 -15.68 -0.09
C ASP A 93 4.37 -16.16 -1.34
N ASP A 94 4.17 -15.51 -2.49
CA ASP A 94 4.91 -15.83 -3.72
C ASP A 94 6.39 -15.49 -3.62
N PHE A 95 6.73 -14.44 -2.85
CA PHE A 95 8.13 -14.07 -2.62
C PHE A 95 8.81 -14.97 -1.59
N ARG A 96 8.08 -15.43 -0.57
CA ARG A 96 8.63 -16.13 0.59
C ARG A 96 9.16 -17.50 0.19
N GLN A 97 10.42 -17.74 0.52
CA GLN A 97 11.13 -18.98 0.26
C GLN A 97 11.94 -19.39 1.49
N THR A 98 12.51 -20.59 1.46
CA THR A 98 13.44 -21.03 2.51
C THR A 98 14.62 -20.06 2.61
N GLY A 99 14.83 -19.48 3.79
CA GLY A 99 15.90 -18.50 4.03
C GLY A 99 15.49 -17.04 3.87
N THR A 100 14.20 -16.72 3.62
CA THR A 100 13.72 -15.34 3.63
C THR A 100 13.93 -14.70 5.00
N VAL A 101 14.65 -13.58 5.02
CA VAL A 101 14.85 -12.77 6.21
C VAL A 101 13.87 -11.60 6.16
N ILE A 102 13.13 -11.42 7.25
CA ILE A 102 12.16 -10.34 7.43
C ILE A 102 12.68 -9.40 8.51
N TYR A 103 12.55 -8.09 8.29
CA TYR A 103 12.90 -7.07 9.28
C TYR A 103 12.12 -5.79 9.01
N GLN A 104 12.12 -4.86 9.96
CA GLN A 104 11.48 -3.55 9.84
C GLN A 104 12.53 -2.45 9.79
N THR A 105 12.24 -1.36 9.08
CA THR A 105 13.12 -0.18 8.97
C THR A 105 12.31 1.11 8.82
N ASP A 106 12.80 2.21 9.40
CA ASP A 106 12.11 3.50 9.37
C ASP A 106 11.91 4.09 7.96
N THR A 107 12.70 3.65 6.99
CA THR A 107 12.55 4.11 5.61
C THR A 107 11.54 3.20 4.90
N PRO A 108 10.56 3.70 4.13
CA PRO A 108 9.65 2.84 3.37
C PRO A 108 10.30 2.27 2.10
N TYR A 109 9.91 1.05 1.72
CA TYR A 109 10.21 0.44 0.42
C TYR A 109 9.01 -0.38 0.00
N PRO A 110 8.43 -0.11 -1.18
CA PRO A 110 8.83 0.93 -2.14
C PRO A 110 8.82 2.37 -1.57
N THR A 111 9.60 3.27 -2.16
CA THR A 111 9.68 4.67 -1.68
C THR A 111 8.38 5.42 -1.95
N ALA A 112 8.17 6.57 -1.31
CA ALA A 112 6.98 7.41 -1.53
C ALA A 112 6.74 7.70 -3.02
N ASP A 113 7.78 8.06 -3.78
CA ASP A 113 7.67 8.31 -5.22
C ASP A 113 7.23 7.06 -6.01
N MET A 114 7.74 5.88 -5.64
CA MET A 114 7.34 4.61 -6.27
C MET A 114 5.88 4.28 -5.96
N ILE A 115 5.44 4.52 -4.72
CA ILE A 115 4.05 4.31 -4.29
C ILE A 115 3.13 5.27 -5.04
N ILE A 116 3.46 6.56 -5.13
CA ILE A 116 2.69 7.56 -5.89
C ILE A 116 2.61 7.17 -7.36
N ALA A 117 3.73 6.80 -7.98
CA ALA A 117 3.76 6.37 -9.37
C ALA A 117 2.91 5.12 -9.60
N TRP A 118 2.91 4.18 -8.65
CA TRP A 118 2.07 3.00 -8.71
C TRP A 118 0.59 3.35 -8.57
N CYS A 119 0.19 4.17 -7.60
CA CYS A 119 -1.18 4.66 -7.43
C CYS A 119 -1.66 5.35 -8.72
N ASN A 120 -0.84 6.21 -9.32
CA ASN A 120 -1.16 6.89 -10.57
C ASN A 120 -1.35 5.92 -11.76
N ARG A 121 -0.67 4.77 -11.78
CA ARG A 121 -0.91 3.72 -12.78
C ARG A 121 -2.17 2.93 -12.52
N GLN A 122 -2.56 2.75 -11.25
CA GLN A 122 -3.84 2.13 -10.93
C GLN A 122 -5.00 2.99 -11.43
N VAL A 123 -4.83 4.30 -11.55
CA VAL A 123 -5.89 5.21 -12.02
C VAL A 123 -5.90 5.46 -13.53
N SER A 124 -4.89 4.94 -14.25
CA SER A 124 -4.82 4.93 -15.72
C SER A 124 -5.65 3.79 -16.29
#